data_AF-A0A5K1DT14-F1
#
_entry.id   AF-A0A5K1DT14-F1
#
_cell.length_a   1.000
_cell.length_b   1.000
_cell.length_c   1.000
_cell.angle_alpha   90.00
_cell.angle_beta   90.00
_cell.angle_gamma   90.00
#
_symmetry.space_group_name_H-M   'P 1'
#
loop_
_entity.id
_entity.type
_entity.pdbx_description
1 polymer ?
#
loop_
_entity_poly.entity_id
_entity_poly.type
_entity_poly.pdbx_seq_one_letter_code
_entity_poly.pdbx_strand_id
1 'polypeptide(L)'
;RDFTMYADVCFREFGDRVTYWSTLNEPNVFSMGAYDKGVLPPLHCSSPYGFRNCSVGNSSTEPYIVTHNQLIAHASVVKLYKKKYK
;
A
#
# COMPACT_ATOMS: atom_id res chain seq x y z
N ARG A 1 4.42 6.69 -7.73
CA ARG A 1 4.18 7.99 -8.40
C ARG A 1 2.72 8.36 -8.30
N ASP A 2 1.81 7.48 -8.72
CA ASP A 2 0.37 7.75 -8.74
C ASP A 2 -0.20 8.01 -7.36
N PHE A 3 0.19 7.21 -6.35
CA PHE A 3 -0.21 7.43 -4.96
C PHE A 3 0.21 8.81 -4.42
N THR A 4 1.37 9.32 -4.86
CA THR A 4 1.84 10.67 -4.49
C THR A 4 0.96 11.75 -5.10
N MET A 5 0.51 11.58 -6.35
CA MET A 5 -0.42 12.52 -7.01
C MET A 5 -1.79 12.49 -6.34
N TYR A 6 -2.29 11.31 -5.97
CA TYR A 6 -3.52 11.16 -5.19
C TYR A 6 -3.43 11.92 -3.85
N ALA A 7 -2.32 11.75 -3.13
CA ALA A 7 -2.10 12.46 -1.87
C ALA A 7 -1.98 13.98 -2.07
N ASP A 8 -1.35 14.46 -3.16
CA ASP A 8 -1.27 15.90 -3.49
C ASP A 8 -2.66 16.53 -3.62
N VAL A 9 -3.58 15.83 -4.29
CA VAL A 9 -4.98 16.26 -4.39
C VAL A 9 -5.62 16.28 -3.00
N CYS A 10 -5.50 15.21 -2.21
CA CYS A 10 -6.08 15.16 -0.86
C CYS A 10 -5.60 16.31 0.03
N PHE A 11 -4.29 16.59 0.04
CA PHE A 11 -3.73 17.69 0.82
C PHE A 11 -4.17 19.06 0.30
N ARG A 12 -4.28 19.23 -1.02
CA ARG A 12 -4.75 20.50 -1.61
C ARG A 12 -6.21 20.78 -1.28
N GLU A 13 -7.08 19.77 -1.38
CA GLU A 13 -8.53 19.97 -1.24
C GLU A 13 -9.01 19.96 0.22
N PHE A 14 -8.28 19.30 1.13
CA PHE A 14 -8.73 19.09 2.51
C PHE A 14 -7.73 19.51 3.59
N GLY A 15 -6.50 19.90 3.21
CA GLY A 15 -5.45 20.28 4.17
C GLY A 15 -5.75 21.54 4.97
N ASP A 16 -6.76 22.31 4.58
CA ASP A 16 -7.28 23.47 5.33
C ASP A 16 -7.97 23.07 6.64
N ARG A 17 -8.54 21.86 6.69
CA ARG A 17 -9.31 21.34 7.85
C ARG A 17 -8.69 20.09 8.47
N VAL A 18 -8.03 19.25 7.66
CA VAL A 18 -7.43 18.00 8.11
C VAL A 18 -5.96 18.22 8.45
N THR A 19 -5.66 18.17 9.75
CA THR A 19 -4.31 18.43 10.29
C THR A 19 -3.48 17.18 10.57
N TYR A 20 -4.13 16.01 10.60
CA TYR A 20 -3.50 14.72 10.84
C TYR A 20 -3.81 13.74 9.71
N TRP A 21 -2.77 13.10 9.20
CA TRP A 21 -2.85 12.24 8.02
C TRP A 21 -2.16 10.90 8.29
N SER A 22 -2.85 9.81 7.91
CA SER A 22 -2.25 8.50 7.71
C SER A 22 -2.20 8.21 6.22
N THR A 23 -1.08 7.66 5.76
CA THR A 23 -0.86 7.38 4.33
C THR A 23 -1.36 5.99 3.96
N LEU A 24 -0.92 4.96 4.70
CA LEU A 24 -1.28 3.58 4.49
C LEU A 24 -1.82 3.01 5.80
N ASN A 25 -2.86 2.19 5.70
CA ASN A 25 -3.36 1.41 6.82
C ASN A 25 -2.77 -0.01 6.76
N GLU A 26 -2.19 -0.46 7.87
CA GLU A 26 -1.74 -1.85 8.09
C GLU A 26 -1.02 -2.51 6.87
N PRO A 27 0.12 -1.96 6.42
CA PRO A 27 0.82 -2.49 5.25
C PRO A 27 1.23 -3.97 5.40
N ASN A 28 1.57 -4.41 6.62
CA ASN A 28 1.88 -5.81 6.90
C ASN A 28 0.67 -6.73 6.71
N VAL A 29 -0.52 -6.33 7.19
CA VAL A 29 -1.75 -7.12 7.05
C VAL A 29 -2.16 -7.18 5.59
N PHE A 30 -2.06 -6.06 4.87
CA PHE A 30 -2.35 -6.02 3.44
C PHE A 30 -1.41 -6.95 2.66
N SER A 31 -0.10 -6.81 2.81
CA SER A 31 0.87 -7.62 2.06
C SER A 31 0.71 -9.12 2.31
N MET A 32 0.50 -9.53 3.57
CA MET A 32 0.24 -10.94 3.89
C MET A 32 -1.12 -11.41 3.39
N GLY A 33 -2.18 -10.63 3.62
CA GLY A 33 -3.54 -11.01 3.25
C GLY A 33 -3.74 -11.09 1.74
N ALA A 34 -3.15 -10.17 0.99
CA ALA A 34 -3.39 -10.01 -0.44
C ALA A 34 -2.41 -10.78 -1.35
N TYR A 35 -1.18 -11.02 -0.89
CA TYR A 35 -0.08 -11.57 -1.71
C TYR A 35 0.64 -12.79 -1.11
N ASP A 36 0.26 -13.22 0.11
CA ASP A 36 0.75 -14.49 0.69
C ASP A 36 -0.40 -15.49 0.88
N LYS A 37 -1.45 -15.07 1.60
CA LYS A 37 -2.62 -15.92 1.90
C LYS A 37 -3.72 -15.87 0.84
N GLY A 38 -3.75 -14.83 0.02
CA GLY A 38 -4.79 -14.60 -1.00
C GLY A 38 -6.22 -14.52 -0.44
N VAL A 39 -6.39 -13.90 0.74
CA VAL A 39 -7.70 -13.64 1.38
C VAL A 39 -8.22 -12.22 1.14
N LEU A 40 -7.34 -11.31 0.76
CA LEU A 40 -7.67 -9.93 0.36
C LEU A 40 -7.39 -9.73 -1.14
N PRO A 41 -8.10 -8.84 -1.84
CA PRO A 41 -7.76 -8.49 -3.22
C PRO A 41 -6.29 -8.05 -3.35
N PRO A 42 -5.57 -8.48 -4.41
CA PRO A 42 -6.06 -9.18 -5.61
C PRO A 42 -6.10 -10.72 -5.49
N LEU A 43 -5.98 -11.28 -4.28
CA LEU A 43 -6.05 -12.72 -4.00
C LEU A 43 -4.87 -13.51 -4.59
N HIS A 44 -3.68 -12.93 -4.59
CA HIS A 44 -2.46 -13.60 -5.03
C HIS A 44 -1.90 -14.49 -3.92
N CYS A 45 -1.44 -15.69 -4.28
CA CYS A 45 -0.79 -16.65 -3.38
C CYS A 45 -0.18 -17.82 -4.18
N SER A 46 0.60 -18.69 -3.54
CA SER A 46 1.29 -19.82 -4.19
C SER A 46 0.71 -21.18 -3.82
N SER A 47 0.14 -21.91 -4.78
CA SER A 47 -0.29 -23.30 -4.57
C SER A 47 0.84 -24.21 -4.04
N PRO A 48 0.55 -25.15 -3.11
CA PRO A 48 -0.74 -25.44 -2.47
C PRO A 48 -1.04 -24.55 -1.24
N TYR A 49 -0.26 -23.50 -1.02
CA TYR A 49 -0.32 -22.63 0.15
C TYR A 49 -1.19 -21.40 -0.12
N GLY A 50 -2.07 -21.06 0.83
CA GLY A 50 -3.04 -19.97 0.68
C GLY A 50 -4.43 -20.41 1.12
N PHE A 51 -5.38 -19.48 1.10
CA PHE A 51 -6.73 -19.75 1.58
C PHE A 51 -7.61 -20.50 0.56
N ARG A 52 -7.24 -20.48 -0.72
CA ARG A 52 -7.93 -21.16 -1.82
C ARG A 52 -6.91 -21.77 -2.77
N ASN A 53 -7.39 -22.46 -3.82
CA ASN A 53 -6.53 -22.85 -4.93
C ASN A 53 -6.01 -21.61 -5.66
N CYS A 54 -4.82 -21.17 -5.29
CA CYS A 54 -4.16 -20.02 -5.88
C CYS A 54 -3.54 -20.41 -7.21
N SER A 55 -4.02 -19.80 -8.29
CA SER A 55 -3.48 -20.01 -9.64
C SER A 55 -2.50 -18.91 -10.08
N VAL A 56 -2.37 -17.85 -9.29
CA VAL A 56 -1.59 -16.65 -9.61
C VAL A 56 -0.91 -16.12 -8.35
N GLY A 57 0.36 -15.70 -8.49
CA GLY A 57 1.12 -15.02 -7.45
C GLY A 57 2.35 -15.80 -6.98
N ASN A 58 3.13 -15.17 -6.11
CA ASN A 58 4.30 -15.78 -5.49
C ASN A 58 4.43 -15.34 -4.03
N SER A 59 3.95 -16.17 -3.10
CA SER A 59 3.94 -15.92 -1.65
C SER A 59 5.35 -15.71 -1.07
N SER A 60 6.40 -16.23 -1.73
CA SER A 60 7.79 -16.07 -1.28
C SER A 60 8.41 -14.74 -1.69
N THR A 61 7.80 -13.98 -2.63
CA THR A 61 8.40 -12.74 -3.18
C THR A 61 7.45 -11.56 -3.21
N GLU A 62 6.20 -11.74 -3.62
CA GLU A 62 5.23 -10.66 -3.80
C GLU A 62 4.94 -9.85 -2.53
N PRO A 63 4.79 -10.45 -1.32
CA PRO A 63 4.57 -9.68 -0.10
C PRO A 63 5.69 -8.66 0.17
N TYR A 64 6.94 -9.02 -0.15
CA TYR A 64 8.10 -8.13 0.03
C TYR A 64 8.14 -7.02 -1.02
N ILE A 65 7.82 -7.35 -2.28
CA ILE A 65 7.75 -6.36 -3.37
C ILE A 65 6.67 -5.32 -3.06
N VAL A 66 5.48 -5.76 -2.64
CA VAL A 66 4.35 -4.88 -2.31
C VAL A 66 4.70 -4.00 -1.11
N THR A 67 5.25 -4.59 -0.04
CA THR A 67 5.68 -3.84 1.15
C THR A 67 6.75 -2.80 0.80
N HIS A 68 7.73 -3.15 -0.04
CA HIS A 68 8.76 -2.21 -0.48
C HIS A 68 8.16 -1.01 -1.23
N ASN A 69 7.25 -1.27 -2.17
CA ASN A 69 6.56 -0.21 -2.91
C ASN A 69 5.66 0.65 -2.03
N GLN A 70 4.98 0.05 -1.04
CA GLN A 70 4.23 0.78 -0.02
C GLN A 70 5.14 1.75 0.76
N LEU A 71 6.32 1.31 1.20
CA LEU A 71 7.28 2.16 1.90
C LEU A 71 7.80 3.31 1.02
N ILE A 72 8.11 3.04 -0.25
CA ILE A 72 8.52 4.10 -1.20
C ILE A 72 7.38 5.11 -1.41
N ALA A 73 6.15 4.63 -1.58
CA ALA A 73 4.97 5.49 -1.75
C ALA A 73 4.75 6.37 -0.51
N HIS A 74 4.82 5.78 0.69
CA HIS A 74 4.78 6.50 1.97
C HIS A 74 5.85 7.60 2.03
N ALA A 75 7.12 7.26 1.78
CA ALA A 75 8.22 8.22 1.84
C ALA A 75 8.04 9.36 0.82
N SER A 76 7.56 9.05 -0.37
CA SER A 76 7.26 10.04 -1.42
C SER A 76 6.15 11.02 -0.99
N VAL A 77 5.06 10.51 -0.41
CA VAL A 77 3.95 11.33 0.10
C VAL A 77 4.39 12.20 1.28
N VAL A 78 5.15 11.65 2.24
CA VAL A 78 5.66 12.41 3.38
C VAL A 78 6.61 13.52 2.92
N LYS A 79 7.48 13.24 1.94
CA LYS A 79 8.37 14.24 1.35
C LYS A 79 7.61 15.37 0.66
N LEU A 80 6.51 15.05 -0.04
CA LEU A 80 5.63 16.05 -0.64
C LEU A 80 4.96 16.92 0.43
N TYR A 81 4.35 16.29 1.44
CA TYR A 81 3.64 16.97 2.52
C TYR A 81 4.54 17.99 3.23
N LYS A 82 5.75 17.57 3.64
CA LYS A 82 6.74 18.42 4.31
C LYS A 82 7.34 19.54 3.45
N LYS A 83 7.14 19.52 2.14
CA LYS A 83 7.70 20.54 1.23
C LYS A 83 6.68 21.55 0.77
N LYS A 84 5.39 21.17 0.70
CA LYS A 84 4.34 21.96 0.06
C LYS A 84 3.19 22.31 1.00
N TYR A 85 2.96 21.52 2.04
CA TYR A 85 1.76 21.62 2.89
C TYR A 85 2.07 21.80 4.38
N LYS A 86 3.35 21.77 4.76
CA LYS A 86 3.87 22.05 6.10
C LYS A 86 5.22 22.72 5.96
#